data_AF-A0A3D4VX95-F1
#
_entry.id   AF-A0A3D4VX95-F1
#
_cell.length_a   1.000
_cell.length_b   1.000
_cell.length_c   1.000
_cell.angle_alpha   90.00
_cell.angle_beta   90.00
_cell.angle_gamma   90.00
#
_symmetry.space_group_name_H-M   'P 1'
#
loop_
_entity.id
_entity.type
_entity.pdbx_description
1 polymer ?
#
loop_
_entity_poly.entity_id
_entity_poly.type
_entity_poly.pdbx_seq_one_letter_code
_entity_poly.pdbx_strand_id
1 'polypeptide(L)'
;MEKKLMLPANYNVMNEEEMTYTSGGDGFTAPFAVGWTIGAVISVANLIWGLDQTRTWIKNNKKNGENITDLAAKGINAAADYMGKSIGNAIVGVYTALNLTGWWPVTAIAWVTA
;
A
#
# COMPACT_ATOMS: atom_id res chain seq x y z
N MET A 1 -33.49 -24.10 -64.98
CA MET A 1 -34.05 -23.96 -63.62
C MET A 1 -33.01 -23.31 -62.74
N GLU A 2 -33.24 -22.07 -62.32
CA GLU A 2 -32.36 -21.36 -61.39
C GLU A 2 -32.63 -21.82 -59.96
N LYS A 3 -31.59 -22.27 -59.24
CA LYS A 3 -31.70 -22.57 -57.81
C LYS A 3 -31.55 -21.27 -57.02
N LYS A 4 -32.66 -20.59 -56.73
CA LYS A 4 -32.70 -19.52 -55.73
C LYS A 4 -32.62 -20.15 -54.34
N LEU A 5 -31.50 -19.97 -53.67
CA LEU A 5 -31.30 -20.32 -52.27
C LEU A 5 -32.07 -19.29 -51.42
N MET A 6 -33.29 -19.61 -51.01
CA MET A 6 -34.04 -18.79 -50.05
C MET A 6 -33.55 -19.10 -48.64
N LEU A 7 -32.56 -18.36 -48.15
CA LEU A 7 -32.21 -18.38 -46.73
C LEU A 7 -33.28 -17.59 -45.95
N PRO A 8 -33.78 -18.11 -44.82
CA PRO A 8 -34.81 -17.44 -44.03
C PRO A 8 -34.33 -16.05 -43.58
N ALA A 9 -35.22 -15.08 -43.71
CA ALA A 9 -34.99 -13.69 -43.35
C ALA A 9 -34.83 -13.54 -41.83
N ASN A 10 -33.60 -13.70 -41.33
CA ASN A 10 -33.14 -13.00 -40.13
C ASN A 10 -31.61 -13.00 -39.95
N TYR A 11 -30.85 -12.87 -41.05
CA TYR A 11 -29.48 -12.39 -40.93
C TYR A 11 -29.53 -10.86 -40.89
N ASN A 12 -29.86 -10.32 -39.71
CA ASN A 12 -29.39 -9.00 -39.35
C ASN A 12 -27.86 -9.09 -39.38
N VAL A 13 -27.27 -8.61 -40.48
CA VAL A 13 -25.85 -8.29 -40.54
C VAL A 13 -25.65 -7.22 -39.47
N MET A 14 -25.10 -7.60 -38.33
CA MET A 14 -24.66 -6.62 -37.34
C MET A 14 -23.60 -5.75 -38.02
N ASN A 15 -23.88 -4.46 -38.10
CA ASN A 15 -22.92 -3.49 -38.63
C ASN A 15 -21.73 -3.42 -37.64
N GLU A 16 -20.51 -3.25 -38.13
CA GLU A 16 -19.28 -3.22 -37.31
C GLU A 16 -19.31 -2.09 -36.25
N GLU A 17 -20.22 -1.12 -36.39
CA GLU A 17 -20.41 -0.02 -35.44
C GLU A 17 -21.16 -0.42 -34.15
N GLU A 18 -21.77 -1.61 -34.08
CA GLU A 18 -22.45 -2.10 -32.87
C GLU A 18 -21.64 -3.13 -32.06
N MET A 19 -20.36 -3.33 -32.41
CA MET A 19 -19.43 -4.16 -31.64
C MET A 19 -18.78 -3.42 -30.46
N THR A 20 -19.50 -2.48 -29.84
CA THR A 20 -19.13 -1.90 -28.55
C THR A 20 -20.05 -2.41 -27.46
N TYR A 21 -20.01 -3.72 -27.20
CA TYR A 21 -20.50 -4.24 -25.92
C TYR A 21 -19.30 -4.44 -24.99
N THR A 22 -19.04 -3.34 -24.26
CA THR A 22 -18.42 -3.26 -22.94
C THR A 22 -18.04 -4.63 -22.39
N SER A 23 -16.73 -4.88 -22.31
CA SER A 23 -16.14 -5.90 -21.46
C SER A 23 -16.89 -5.92 -20.14
N GLY A 24 -17.55 -7.06 -19.86
CA GLY A 24 -18.42 -7.25 -18.72
C GLY A 24 -17.80 -6.66 -17.46
N GLY A 25 -18.62 -5.86 -16.78
CA GLY A 25 -18.29 -5.21 -15.52
C GLY A 25 -17.58 -6.20 -14.60
N ASP A 26 -16.40 -5.77 -14.20
CA ASP A 26 -15.45 -6.54 -13.43
C ASP A 26 -15.97 -6.65 -11.98
N GLY A 27 -16.92 -7.57 -11.79
CA GLY A 27 -17.47 -7.91 -10.47
C GLY A 27 -16.42 -8.51 -9.54
N PHE A 28 -15.22 -8.80 -10.06
CA PHE A 28 -14.05 -9.23 -9.32
C PHE A 28 -13.12 -8.07 -8.95
N THR A 29 -13.23 -6.88 -9.54
CA THR A 29 -12.42 -5.72 -9.11
C THR A 29 -13.10 -4.79 -8.14
N ALA A 30 -14.43 -4.72 -8.06
CA ALA A 30 -15.03 -3.76 -7.14
C ALA A 30 -14.63 -4.01 -5.66
N PRO A 31 -14.72 -5.24 -5.09
CA PRO A 31 -14.29 -5.49 -3.71
C PRO A 31 -12.77 -5.44 -3.53
N PHE A 32 -12.01 -5.90 -4.52
CA PHE A 32 -10.54 -5.91 -4.48
C PHE A 32 -9.93 -4.51 -4.66
N ALA A 33 -10.49 -3.68 -5.54
CA ALA A 33 -10.08 -2.29 -5.73
C ALA A 33 -10.43 -1.43 -4.52
N VAL A 34 -11.60 -1.65 -3.90
CA VAL A 34 -11.97 -1.00 -2.62
C VAL A 34 -11.06 -1.47 -1.49
N GLY A 35 -10.80 -2.78 -1.37
CA GLY A 35 -9.88 -3.33 -0.38
C GLY A 35 -8.44 -2.84 -0.52
N TRP A 36 -7.93 -2.74 -1.75
CA TRP A 36 -6.60 -2.19 -2.05
C TRP A 36 -6.53 -0.70 -1.72
N THR A 37 -7.54 0.08 -2.08
CA THR A 37 -7.60 1.51 -1.74
C THR A 37 -7.57 1.73 -0.24
N ILE A 38 -8.39 0.98 0.51
CA ILE A 38 -8.41 1.05 1.98
C ILE A 38 -7.05 0.64 2.56
N GLY A 39 -6.47 -0.46 2.07
CA GLY A 39 -5.16 -0.95 2.51
C GLY A 39 -4.04 0.06 2.24
N ALA A 40 -4.04 0.69 1.07
CA ALA A 40 -3.06 1.70 0.69
C ALA A 40 -3.17 2.95 1.57
N VAL A 41 -4.39 3.44 1.84
CA VAL A 41 -4.62 4.60 2.72
C VAL A 41 -4.16 4.30 4.15
N ILE A 42 -4.48 3.13 4.69
CA ILE A 42 -4.03 2.69 6.02
C ILE A 42 -2.49 2.60 6.05
N SER A 43 -1.88 2.06 5.00
CA SER A 43 -0.41 1.96 4.90
C SER A 43 0.24 3.34 4.89
N VAL A 44 -0.26 4.29 4.10
CA VAL A 44 0.31 5.66 4.05
C VAL A 44 0.09 6.39 5.38
N ALA A 45 -1.09 6.26 5.99
CA ALA A 45 -1.37 6.85 7.30
C ALA A 45 -0.43 6.29 8.39
N ASN A 46 -0.22 4.97 8.40
CA ASN A 46 0.71 4.33 9.32
C ASN A 46 2.17 4.75 9.08
N LEU A 47 2.56 4.95 7.82
CA LEU A 47 3.90 5.44 7.46
C LEU A 47 4.13 6.85 8.03
N ILE A 48 3.17 7.76 7.84
CA ILE A 48 3.24 9.12 8.38
C ILE A 48 3.31 9.09 9.91
N TRP A 49 2.43 8.31 10.55
CA TRP A 49 2.43 8.17 12.01
C TRP A 49 3.75 7.58 12.53
N GLY A 50 4.24 6.49 11.94
CA GLY A 50 5.49 5.84 12.35
C GLY A 50 6.72 6.74 12.15
N LEU A 51 6.74 7.53 11.08
CA LEU A 51 7.75 8.55 10.87
C LEU A 51 7.71 9.63 11.94
N ASP A 52 6.54 10.15 12.29
CA ASP A 52 6.40 11.14 13.35
C ASP A 52 6.91 10.63 14.70
N GLN A 53 6.52 9.41 15.08
CA GLN A 53 6.99 8.77 16.31
C GLN A 53 8.51 8.59 16.32
N THR A 54 9.08 8.04 15.26
CA THR A 54 10.53 7.78 15.17
C THR A 54 11.35 9.06 15.09
N ARG A 55 10.89 10.09 14.36
CA ARG A 55 11.58 11.40 14.31
C ARG A 55 11.52 12.12 15.64
N THR A 56 10.38 12.12 16.32
CA THR A 56 10.25 12.71 17.66
C THR A 56 11.16 12.01 18.65
N TRP A 57 11.22 10.67 18.58
CA TRP A 57 12.14 9.89 19.40
C TRP A 57 13.60 10.24 19.10
N ILE A 58 14.01 10.33 17.83
CA ILE A 58 15.38 10.73 17.44
C ILE A 58 15.73 12.09 18.01
N LYS A 59 14.88 13.11 17.83
CA LYS A 59 15.09 14.47 18.34
C LYS A 59 15.33 14.51 19.85
N ASN A 60 14.60 13.69 20.59
CA ASN A 60 14.67 13.66 22.05
C ASN A 60 15.85 12.84 22.57
N ASN A 61 16.41 11.92 21.77
CA ASN A 61 17.41 10.96 22.23
C ASN A 61 18.79 11.15 21.59
N LYS A 62 18.89 11.85 20.45
CA LYS A 62 20.14 12.13 19.76
C LYS A 62 20.94 13.20 20.50
N LYS A 63 22.11 12.81 20.99
CA LYS A 63 23.06 13.73 21.63
C LYS A 63 23.98 14.40 20.61
N ASN A 64 24.49 15.58 20.94
CA ASN A 64 25.48 16.26 20.10
C ASN A 64 26.73 15.39 19.94
N GLY A 65 27.10 15.12 18.67
CA GLY A 65 28.25 14.27 18.33
C GLY A 65 28.02 12.76 18.50
N GLU A 66 26.79 12.32 18.78
CA GLU A 66 26.47 10.89 18.89
C GLU A 66 26.61 10.18 17.54
N ASN A 67 27.20 8.97 17.57
CA ASN A 67 27.32 8.13 16.39
C ASN A 67 25.94 7.59 15.97
N ILE A 68 25.67 7.60 14.67
CA ILE A 68 24.45 7.04 14.08
C ILE A 68 24.22 5.57 14.44
N THR A 69 25.28 4.77 14.64
CA THR A 69 25.17 3.35 15.01
C THR A 69 24.67 3.18 16.43
N ASP A 70 25.13 4.02 17.35
CA ASP A 70 24.71 3.99 18.75
C ASP A 70 23.26 4.46 18.90
N LEU A 71 22.90 5.51 18.16
CA LEU A 71 21.53 5.99 18.07
C LEU A 71 20.60 4.92 17.48
N ALA A 72 21.04 4.20 16.44
CA ALA A 72 20.28 3.10 15.85
C ALA A 72 20.08 1.95 16.84
N ALA A 73 21.12 1.54 17.58
CA ALA A 73 21.00 0.51 18.61
C ALA A 73 20.01 0.90 19.71
N LYS A 74 20.05 2.15 20.16
CA LYS A 74 19.04 2.68 21.10
C LYS A 74 17.64 2.68 20.51
N GLY A 75 17.50 3.02 19.24
CA GLY A 75 16.22 3.01 18.53
C GLY A 75 15.63 1.61 18.44
N ILE A 76 16.47 0.60 18.16
CA ILE A 76 16.06 -0.81 18.15
C ILE A 76 15.59 -1.25 19.54
N ASN A 77 16.33 -0.91 20.60
CA ASN A 77 15.92 -1.23 21.97
C ASN A 77 14.60 -0.54 22.34
N ALA A 78 14.44 0.75 22.00
CA ALA A 78 13.19 1.47 22.25
C ALA A 78 12.00 0.87 21.49
N ALA A 79 12.22 0.39 20.26
CA ALA A 79 11.20 -0.33 19.50
C ALA A 79 10.85 -1.68 20.16
N ALA A 80 11.85 -2.44 20.62
CA ALA A 80 11.64 -3.68 21.35
C ALA A 80 10.88 -3.46 22.67
N ASP A 81 11.25 -2.44 23.44
CA ASP A 81 10.57 -2.04 24.67
C ASP A 81 9.12 -1.63 24.40
N TYR A 82 8.86 -0.88 23.32
CA TYR A 82 7.51 -0.54 22.90
C TYR A 82 6.68 -1.79 22.60
N MET A 83 7.22 -2.73 21.81
CA MET A 83 6.56 -3.97 21.43
C MET A 83 6.34 -4.90 22.63
N GLY A 84 7.23 -4.88 23.62
CA GLY A 84 7.12 -5.69 24.84
C GLY A 84 6.00 -5.27 25.78
N LYS A 85 5.41 -4.07 25.62
CA LYS A 85 4.35 -3.56 26.52
C LYS A 85 3.02 -4.32 26.41
N SER A 86 2.67 -4.82 25.22
CA SER A 86 1.45 -5.58 25.00
C SER A 86 1.47 -6.27 23.63
N ILE A 87 0.60 -7.28 23.44
CA ILE A 87 0.38 -7.91 22.13
C ILE A 87 -0.08 -6.87 21.09
N GLY A 88 -0.93 -5.91 21.49
CA GLY A 88 -1.38 -4.84 20.60
C GLY A 88 -0.22 -3.97 20.11
N ASN A 89 0.70 -3.59 21.01
CA ASN A 89 1.88 -2.83 20.65
C ASN A 89 2.84 -3.64 19.77
N ALA A 90 2.97 -4.95 20.01
CA ALA A 90 3.77 -5.83 19.16
C ALA A 90 3.23 -5.85 17.72
N ILE A 91 1.92 -5.97 17.53
CA ILE A 91 1.27 -5.95 16.20
C ILE A 91 1.53 -4.61 15.51
N VAL A 92 1.28 -3.49 16.19
CA VAL A 92 1.50 -2.15 15.65
C VAL A 92 2.98 -1.94 15.32
N GLY A 93 3.88 -2.35 16.22
CA GLY A 93 5.32 -2.20 16.05
C GLY A 93 5.86 -2.98 14.86
N VAL A 94 5.46 -4.24 14.69
CA VAL A 94 5.86 -5.07 13.53
C VAL A 94 5.32 -4.49 12.23
N TYR A 95 4.03 -4.13 12.18
CA TYR A 95 3.44 -3.55 10.97
C TYR A 95 4.13 -2.25 10.59
N THR A 96 4.37 -1.35 11.55
CA THR A 96 5.08 -0.10 11.32
C THR A 96 6.53 -0.32 10.92
N ALA A 97 7.25 -1.28 11.50
CA ALA A 97 8.62 -1.59 11.10
C ALA A 97 8.70 -2.09 9.65
N LEU A 98 7.77 -2.97 9.24
CA LEU A 98 7.69 -3.44 7.84
C LEU A 98 7.37 -2.29 6.88
N ASN A 99 6.47 -1.41 7.28
CA ASN A 99 6.08 -0.26 6.45
C ASN A 99 7.25 0.74 6.31
N LEU A 100 7.96 1.04 7.41
CA LEU A 100 9.12 1.94 7.37
C LEU A 100 10.31 1.37 6.57
N THR A 101 10.52 0.05 6.63
CA THR A 101 11.57 -0.62 5.86
C THR A 101 11.21 -0.77 4.38
N GLY A 102 9.92 -0.98 4.06
CA GLY A 102 9.46 -0.96 2.67
C GLY A 102 9.72 0.37 1.97
N TRP A 103 9.67 1.48 2.71
CA TRP A 103 9.92 2.84 2.22
C TRP A 103 11.30 3.39 2.63
N TRP A 104 12.31 2.51 2.74
CA TRP A 104 13.61 2.83 3.34
C TRP A 104 14.31 4.10 2.83
N PRO A 105 14.23 4.52 1.55
CA PRO A 105 14.88 5.76 1.14
C PRO A 105 14.25 7.00 1.78
N VAL A 106 12.90 7.02 1.87
CA VAL A 106 12.15 8.13 2.48
C VAL A 106 12.38 8.14 3.99
N THR A 107 12.34 6.97 4.63
CA THR A 107 12.49 6.86 6.08
C THR A 107 13.91 7.19 6.54
N ALA A 108 14.93 6.75 5.81
CA ALA A 108 16.33 7.12 6.09
C ALA A 108 16.55 8.64 6.02
N ILE A 109 16.04 9.31 4.97
CA ILE A 109 16.14 10.78 4.85
C ILE A 109 15.42 11.46 6.01
N ALA A 110 14.21 10.99 6.35
CA ALA A 110 13.43 11.56 7.44
C ALA A 110 14.15 11.45 8.80
N TRP A 111 14.90 10.36 9.03
CA TRP A 111 15.67 10.15 10.25
C TRP A 111 16.97 10.96 10.30
N VAL A 112 17.71 11.06 9.18
CA VAL A 112 18.95 11.86 9.13
C VAL A 112 18.65 13.36 9.30
N THR A 113 17.48 13.80 8.85
CA THR A 113 17.00 15.19 8.97
C THR A 113 16.14 15.44 10.21
N ALA A 114 16.01 14.47 11.11
CA ALA A 114 15.32 14.63 12.40
C ALA A 114 16.22 15.34 13.41
#